data_AF-A0A5C6AMG0-F1
#
_entry.id   AF-A0A5C6AMG0-F1
#
_cell.length_a   1.000
_cell.length_b   1.000
_cell.length_c   1.000
_cell.angle_alpha   90.00
_cell.angle_beta   90.00
_cell.angle_gamma   90.00
#
_symmetry.space_group_name_H-M   'P 1'
#
loop_
_entity.id
_entity.type
_entity.pdbx_description
1 polymer ?
#
loop_
_entity_poly.entity_id
_entity_poly.type
_entity_poly.pdbx_seq_one_letter_code
_entity_poly.pdbx_strand_id
1 'polypeptide(L)'
;MDGPKPRRRRWFALRFGLATLLFLTACVAGYLGGYDYGMRRALEDQGPLAVSMRVYWVGDLIQPIDHAAERDVLDRDFDELVDLITSTVYSNEWKSDDAFLRRIPADESLVITSRNRCHSEIAELLKQLRRPVP
;
A
#
# COMPACT_ATOMS: atom_id res chain seq x y z
N MET A 1 -26.73 49.12 -62.25
CA MET A 1 -26.66 49.76 -60.92
C MET A 1 -26.66 48.63 -59.90
N ASP A 2 -25.48 48.17 -59.50
CA ASP A 2 -25.33 47.10 -58.51
C ASP A 2 -25.23 47.69 -57.11
N GLY A 3 -26.24 47.44 -56.29
CA GLY A 3 -26.27 47.85 -54.89
C GLY A 3 -25.36 46.97 -54.01
N PRO A 4 -24.75 47.53 -52.95
CA PRO A 4 -23.83 46.78 -52.10
C PRO A 4 -24.55 45.69 -51.29
N LYS A 5 -24.08 44.45 -51.41
CA LYS A 5 -24.59 43.31 -50.62
C LYS A 5 -24.17 43.42 -49.15
N PRO A 6 -25.10 43.27 -48.18
CA PRO A 6 -24.77 43.38 -46.76
C PRO A 6 -23.98 42.16 -46.26
N ARG A 7 -22.71 42.36 -45.92
CA ARG A 7 -21.87 41.39 -45.17
C ARG A 7 -22.20 41.44 -43.68
N ARG A 8 -23.30 40.82 -43.25
CA ARG A 8 -23.62 40.64 -41.82
C ARG A 8 -24.09 39.22 -41.54
N ARG A 9 -23.16 38.27 -41.33
CA ARG A 9 -23.51 36.91 -40.80
C ARG A 9 -22.33 36.09 -40.25
N ARG A 10 -21.20 36.70 -39.85
CA ARG A 10 -20.04 35.94 -39.30
C ARG A 10 -19.88 35.99 -37.78
N TRP A 11 -20.49 36.95 -37.09
CA TRP A 11 -20.28 37.16 -35.65
C TRP A 11 -21.02 36.18 -34.74
N PHE A 12 -22.18 35.64 -35.15
CA PHE A 12 -22.93 34.68 -34.35
C PHE A 12 -22.32 33.26 -34.35
N ALA A 13 -21.69 32.85 -35.45
CA ALA A 13 -21.06 31.53 -35.55
C ALA A 13 -19.83 31.38 -34.64
N LEU A 14 -19.05 32.45 -34.43
CA LEU A 14 -17.86 32.43 -33.58
C LEU A 14 -18.20 32.30 -32.08
N ARG A 15 -19.29 32.94 -31.63
CA ARG A 15 -19.70 32.88 -30.22
C ARG A 15 -20.27 31.51 -29.84
N PHE A 16 -20.99 30.87 -30.75
CA PHE A 16 -21.49 29.52 -30.53
C PHE A 16 -20.33 28.52 -30.42
N GLY A 17 -19.32 28.62 -31.31
CA GLY A 17 -18.15 27.73 -31.27
C GLY A 17 -17.34 27.85 -29.97
N LEU A 18 -17.11 29.07 -29.46
CA LEU A 18 -16.30 29.26 -28.25
C LEU A 18 -16.99 28.70 -27.00
N ALA A 19 -18.28 28.95 -26.83
CA ALA A 19 -19.01 28.47 -25.66
C ALA A 19 -19.06 26.93 -25.63
N THR A 20 -19.31 26.29 -26.77
CA THR A 20 -19.32 24.82 -26.87
C THR A 20 -17.94 24.22 -26.62
N LEU A 21 -16.88 24.86 -27.13
CA LEU A 21 -15.50 24.42 -26.89
C LEU A 21 -15.15 24.50 -25.40
N LEU A 22 -15.45 25.61 -24.74
CA LEU A 22 -15.20 25.76 -23.30
C LEU A 22 -15.96 24.71 -22.48
N PHE A 23 -17.24 24.47 -22.82
CA PHE A 23 -18.03 23.44 -22.16
C PHE A 23 -17.42 22.05 -22.31
N LEU A 24 -17.01 21.66 -23.52
CA LEU A 24 -16.35 20.38 -23.76
C LEU A 24 -15.03 20.26 -23.00
N THR A 25 -14.22 21.33 -22.97
CA THR A 25 -12.97 21.32 -22.18
C THR A 25 -13.23 21.16 -20.69
N ALA A 26 -14.27 21.80 -20.15
CA ALA A 26 -14.66 21.65 -18.76
C ALA A 26 -15.14 20.22 -18.46
N CYS A 27 -15.92 19.61 -19.36
CA CYS A 27 -16.34 18.21 -19.23
C CYS A 27 -15.14 17.25 -19.22
N VAL A 28 -14.20 17.42 -20.14
CA VAL A 28 -13.00 16.56 -20.21
C VAL A 28 -12.12 16.76 -18.98
N ALA A 29 -11.90 18.01 -18.54
CA ALA A 29 -11.13 18.30 -17.34
C ALA A 29 -11.78 17.70 -16.08
N GLY A 30 -13.11 17.83 -15.96
CA GLY A 30 -13.87 17.22 -14.87
C GLY A 30 -13.81 15.69 -14.87
N TYR A 31 -13.92 15.06 -16.05
CA TYR A 31 -13.78 13.62 -16.19
C TYR A 31 -12.38 13.13 -15.79
N LEU A 32 -11.33 13.77 -16.30
CA LEU A 32 -9.94 13.41 -15.99
C LEU A 32 -9.61 13.65 -14.51
N GLY A 33 -10.06 14.77 -13.94
CA GLY A 33 -9.88 15.05 -12.52
C GLY A 33 -10.61 14.06 -11.62
N GLY A 34 -11.85 13.69 -12.00
CA GLY A 34 -12.61 12.65 -11.29
C GLY A 34 -11.97 11.27 -11.39
N TYR A 35 -11.41 10.92 -12.56
CA TYR A 35 -10.71 9.66 -12.77
C TYR A 35 -9.43 9.55 -11.94
N ASP A 36 -8.57 10.57 -11.93
CA ASP A 36 -7.33 10.58 -11.13
C ASP A 36 -7.65 10.52 -9.63
N TYR A 37 -8.64 11.31 -9.17
CA TYR A 37 -9.10 11.26 -7.79
C TYR A 37 -9.65 9.87 -7.41
N GLY A 38 -10.49 9.28 -8.27
CA GLY A 38 -11.05 7.95 -8.07
C GLY A 38 -9.98 6.86 -8.04
N MET A 39 -8.98 6.91 -8.93
CA MET A 39 -7.85 5.98 -8.93
C MET A 39 -7.01 6.08 -7.67
N ARG A 40 -6.66 7.30 -7.23
CA ARG A 40 -5.88 7.48 -5.99
C ARG A 40 -6.61 6.92 -4.79
N ARG A 41 -7.91 7.20 -4.67
CA ARG A 41 -8.75 6.63 -3.63
C ARG A 41 -8.83 5.11 -3.73
N ALA A 42 -8.99 4.55 -4.93
CA ALA A 42 -9.02 3.10 -5.12
C ALA A 42 -7.67 2.43 -4.78
N LEU A 43 -6.53 3.06 -5.08
CA LEU A 43 -5.21 2.57 -4.69
C LEU A 43 -4.99 2.66 -3.18
N GLU A 44 -5.42 3.75 -2.55
CA GLU A 44 -5.44 3.90 -1.09
C GLU A 44 -6.34 2.83 -0.43
N ASP A 45 -7.49 2.53 -1.03
CA ASP A 45 -8.47 1.55 -0.54
C ASP A 45 -8.16 0.10 -0.95
N GLN A 46 -7.25 -0.10 -1.91
CA GLN A 46 -6.61 -1.40 -2.21
C GLN A 46 -5.40 -1.66 -1.31
N GLY A 47 -4.80 -0.63 -0.72
CA GLY A 47 -3.75 -0.77 0.29
C GLY A 47 -4.08 -1.83 1.37
N PRO A 48 -5.28 -1.87 1.96
CA PRO A 48 -5.68 -2.87 2.94
C PRO A 48 -5.83 -4.30 2.41
N LEU A 49 -6.01 -4.50 1.10
CA LEU A 49 -6.31 -5.81 0.49
C LEU A 49 -5.15 -6.36 -0.35
N ALA A 50 -4.23 -5.51 -0.79
CA ALA A 50 -3.05 -5.92 -1.52
C ALA A 50 -2.12 -6.74 -0.62
N VAL A 51 -1.85 -7.97 -1.06
CA VAL A 51 -0.86 -8.85 -0.45
C VAL A 51 0.51 -8.37 -0.89
N SER A 52 1.40 -8.11 0.07
CA SER A 52 2.78 -7.72 -0.18
C SER A 52 3.73 -8.62 0.59
N MET A 53 4.94 -8.80 0.11
CA MET A 53 6.01 -9.46 0.85
C MET A 53 6.90 -8.40 1.52
N ARG A 54 7.21 -8.57 2.81
CA ARG A 54 8.17 -7.74 3.55
C ARG A 54 9.13 -8.61 4.36
N VAL A 55 10.35 -8.11 4.50
CA VAL A 55 11.39 -8.74 5.32
C VAL A 55 11.57 -7.91 6.59
N TYR A 56 11.53 -8.58 7.74
CA TYR A 56 11.73 -8.01 9.05
C TYR A 56 13.00 -8.58 9.66
N TRP A 57 13.97 -7.72 9.93
CA TRP A 57 15.16 -8.11 10.67
C TRP A 57 14.82 -8.19 12.17
N VAL A 58 15.11 -9.32 12.80
CA VAL A 58 14.74 -9.65 14.19
C VAL A 58 15.93 -10.17 15.02
N GLY A 59 17.16 -10.05 14.51
CA GLY A 59 18.37 -10.47 15.23
C GLY A 59 18.57 -9.78 16.58
N ASP A 60 18.08 -8.55 16.71
CA ASP A 60 18.10 -7.84 17.99
C ASP A 60 17.15 -8.41 19.05
N LEU A 61 16.12 -9.15 18.63
CA LEU A 61 15.15 -9.80 19.52
C LEU A 61 15.55 -11.23 19.88
N ILE A 62 16.43 -11.85 19.10
CA ILE A 62 16.84 -13.25 19.22
C ILE A 62 18.32 -13.26 19.59
N GLN A 63 18.64 -12.92 20.84
CA GLN A 63 20.01 -13.03 21.33
C GLN A 63 20.21 -14.31 22.13
N PRO A 64 21.15 -15.20 21.72
CA PRO A 64 21.48 -16.36 22.51
C PRO A 64 22.13 -15.93 23.83
N ILE A 65 21.53 -16.34 24.96
CA ILE A 65 22.05 -16.07 26.32
C ILE A 65 23.37 -16.81 26.58
N ASP A 66 23.66 -17.89 25.83
CA ASP A 66 24.90 -18.66 25.92
C ASP A 66 25.37 -19.17 24.55
N HIS A 67 26.60 -18.81 24.18
CA HIS A 67 27.23 -19.15 22.88
C HIS A 67 27.48 -20.66 22.65
N ALA A 68 27.29 -21.51 23.65
CA ALA A 68 27.63 -22.94 23.58
C ALA A 68 26.49 -23.84 23.07
N ALA A 69 25.25 -23.34 23.02
CA ALA A 69 24.06 -24.07 22.55
C ALA A 69 23.37 -23.36 21.36
N GLU A 70 24.14 -22.62 20.57
CA GLU A 70 23.67 -21.56 19.66
C GLU A 70 22.59 -21.95 18.66
N ARG A 71 22.60 -23.15 18.07
CA ARG A 71 21.66 -23.48 16.98
C ARG A 71 20.26 -23.87 17.47
N ASP A 72 20.20 -24.78 18.45
CA ASP A 72 18.91 -25.29 18.95
C ASP A 72 18.17 -24.23 19.78
N VAL A 73 18.90 -23.32 20.44
CA VAL A 73 18.32 -22.19 21.18
C VAL A 73 17.77 -21.14 20.21
N LEU A 74 18.52 -20.78 19.18
CA LEU A 74 18.08 -19.80 18.18
C LEU A 74 16.82 -20.28 17.43
N ASP A 75 16.75 -21.55 17.05
CA ASP A 75 15.56 -22.13 16.41
C ASP A 75 14.33 -22.05 17.34
N ARG A 76 14.49 -22.29 18.64
CA ARG A 76 13.40 -22.17 19.62
C ARG A 76 12.92 -20.73 19.77
N ASP A 77 13.83 -19.78 19.89
CA ASP A 77 13.48 -18.36 20.02
C ASP A 77 12.76 -17.85 18.77
N PHE A 78 13.15 -18.34 17.58
CA PHE A 78 12.42 -18.09 16.34
C PHE A 78 11.00 -18.65 16.39
N ASP A 79 10.83 -19.90 16.84
CA ASP A 79 9.52 -20.52 16.95
C ASP A 79 8.61 -19.79 17.95
N GLU A 80 9.16 -19.36 19.09
CA GLU A 80 8.43 -18.55 20.07
C GLU A 80 8.00 -17.20 19.49
N LEU A 81 8.87 -16.53 18.71
CA LEU A 81 8.52 -15.27 18.04
C LEU A 81 7.46 -15.46 16.96
N VAL A 82 7.53 -16.57 16.21
CA VAL A 82 6.52 -16.92 15.19
C VAL A 82 5.17 -17.21 15.84
N ASP A 83 5.16 -17.97 16.93
CA ASP A 83 3.94 -18.28 17.69
C ASP A 83 3.33 -16.99 18.27
N LEU A 84 4.17 -16.08 18.76
CA LEU A 84 3.71 -14.78 19.25
C LEU A 84 3.08 -13.93 18.14
N ILE A 85 3.73 -13.84 16.97
CA ILE A 85 3.22 -13.08 15.83
C ILE A 85 1.89 -13.67 15.34
N THR A 86 1.83 -14.98 15.16
CA THR A 86 0.65 -15.66 14.61
C THR A 86 -0.54 -15.69 15.59
N SER A 87 -0.27 -15.68 16.91
CA SER A 87 -1.31 -15.58 17.94
C SER A 87 -1.83 -14.16 18.17
N THR A 88 -1.00 -13.13 17.96
CA THR A 88 -1.34 -11.73 18.23
C THR A 88 -1.92 -11.00 17.02
N VAL A 89 -1.34 -11.23 15.83
CA VAL A 89 -1.73 -10.54 14.60
C VAL A 89 -2.82 -11.35 13.89
N TYR A 90 -4.05 -10.83 13.90
CA TYR A 90 -5.22 -11.31 13.15
C TYR A 90 -5.22 -12.82 12.81
N SER A 91 -5.60 -13.66 13.78
CA SER A 91 -5.61 -15.13 13.66
C SER A 91 -6.39 -15.70 12.46
N ASN A 92 -7.31 -14.92 11.88
CA ASN A 92 -8.06 -15.31 10.69
C ASN A 92 -7.29 -15.11 9.38
N GLU A 93 -6.28 -14.25 9.31
CA GLU A 93 -5.51 -14.05 8.07
C GLU A 93 -4.57 -15.22 7.78
N TRP A 94 -4.00 -15.84 8.81
CA TRP A 94 -3.12 -17.02 8.66
C TRP A 94 -3.84 -18.29 8.19
N LYS A 95 -5.18 -18.27 8.13
CA LYS A 95 -5.98 -19.35 7.54
C LYS A 95 -6.21 -19.16 6.04
N SER A 96 -5.82 -18.01 5.48
CA SER A 96 -5.92 -17.70 4.06
C SER A 96 -4.66 -18.18 3.34
N ASP A 97 -4.81 -18.74 2.15
CA ASP A 97 -3.68 -19.18 1.30
C ASP A 97 -2.76 -18.01 0.89
N ASP A 98 -3.22 -16.78 1.07
CA ASP A 98 -2.53 -15.54 0.72
C ASP A 98 -1.55 -15.05 1.80
N ALA A 99 -1.57 -15.64 3.00
CA ALA A 99 -0.72 -15.24 4.11
C ALA A 99 0.33 -16.33 4.41
N PHE A 100 1.60 -15.97 4.36
CA PHE A 100 2.67 -16.87 4.78
C PHE A 100 3.74 -16.16 5.61
N LEU A 101 4.32 -16.91 6.53
CA LEU A 101 5.45 -16.50 7.33
C LEU A 101 6.57 -17.53 7.14
N ARG A 102 7.80 -17.05 6.90
CA ARG A 102 8.98 -17.89 6.76
C ARG A 102 10.17 -17.26 7.49
N ARG A 103 10.86 -18.08 8.29
CA ARG A 103 12.15 -17.69 8.91
C ARG A 103 13.32 -17.87 7.95
N ILE A 104 14.29 -16.96 8.03
CA ILE A 104 15.60 -17.05 7.40
C ILE A 104 16.65 -16.96 8.52
N PRO A 105 17.09 -18.12 9.06
CA PRO A 105 18.03 -18.15 10.18
C PRO A 105 19.39 -17.50 9.86
N ALA A 106 19.84 -17.57 8.61
CA ALA A 106 21.14 -17.04 8.18
C ALA A 106 21.28 -15.51 8.37
N ASP A 107 20.19 -14.78 8.19
CA ASP A 107 20.14 -13.31 8.29
C ASP A 107 19.32 -12.83 9.49
N GLU A 108 19.00 -13.75 10.41
CA GLU A 108 18.14 -13.51 11.58
C GLU A 108 16.87 -12.72 11.22
N SER A 109 16.22 -13.13 10.12
CA SER A 109 15.14 -12.37 9.48
C SER A 109 13.87 -13.18 9.29
N LEU A 110 12.72 -12.50 9.34
CA LEU A 110 11.41 -13.05 9.04
C LEU A 110 10.88 -12.48 7.74
N VAL A 111 10.55 -13.35 6.79
CA VAL A 111 9.85 -12.99 5.56
C VAL A 111 8.37 -13.26 5.75
N ILE A 112 7.57 -12.22 5.61
CA ILE A 112 6.13 -12.30 5.77
C ILE A 112 5.48 -11.80 4.49
N THR A 113 4.52 -12.56 3.99
CA THR A 113 3.65 -12.12 2.91
C THR A 113 2.24 -12.09 3.44
N SER A 114 1.66 -10.90 3.46
CA SER A 114 0.32 -10.66 3.99
C SER A 114 -0.22 -9.32 3.50
N ARG A 115 -1.42 -8.95 3.93
CA ARG A 115 -2.00 -7.64 3.64
C ARG A 115 -1.26 -6.53 4.38
N ASN A 116 -1.27 -5.32 3.84
CA ASN A 116 -0.55 -4.19 4.47
C ASN A 116 -1.00 -3.90 5.91
N ARG A 117 -2.27 -4.18 6.27
CA ARG A 117 -2.74 -4.02 7.64
C ARG A 117 -1.96 -4.93 8.61
N CYS A 118 -1.80 -6.21 8.28
CA CYS A 118 -0.98 -7.13 9.08
C CYS A 118 0.47 -6.67 9.17
N HIS A 119 1.03 -6.14 8.09
CA HIS A 119 2.39 -5.59 8.14
C HIS A 119 2.55 -4.44 9.13
N SER A 120 1.55 -3.56 9.24
CA SER A 120 1.53 -2.47 10.23
C SER A 120 1.42 -3.00 11.65
N GLU A 121 0.56 -4.00 11.89
CA GLU A 121 0.39 -4.63 13.21
C GLU A 121 1.66 -5.38 13.65
N ILE A 122 2.29 -6.14 12.73
CA ILE A 122 3.58 -6.81 12.97
C ILE A 122 4.67 -5.78 13.28
N ALA A 123 4.76 -4.69 12.51
CA ALA A 123 5.77 -3.66 12.74
C ALA A 123 5.62 -3.02 14.13
N GLU A 124 4.38 -2.75 14.55
CA GLU A 124 4.11 -2.21 15.88
C GLU A 124 4.40 -3.22 16.99
N LEU A 125 4.04 -4.50 16.81
CA LEU A 125 4.37 -5.58 17.74
C LEU A 125 5.89 -5.71 17.92
N LEU A 126 6.65 -5.81 16.82
CA LEU A 126 8.11 -5.91 16.88
C LEU A 126 8.73 -4.68 17.55
N LYS A 127 8.17 -3.49 17.30
CA LYS A 127 8.61 -2.26 17.96
C LYS A 127 8.33 -2.26 19.47
N GLN A 128 7.22 -2.86 19.92
CA GLN A 128 6.91 -3.01 21.34
C GLN A 128 7.83 -4.02 22.05
N LEU A 129 8.21 -5.11 21.35
CA LEU A 129 9.13 -6.12 21.86
C LEU A 129 10.56 -5.57 21.99
N ARG A 130 10.95 -4.66 21.09
CA ARG A 130 12.17 -3.86 21.21
C ARG A 130 12.03 -2.95 22.42
N ARG A 131 12.55 -3.38 23.57
CA ARG A 131 12.59 -2.54 24.77
C ARG A 131 13.21 -1.18 24.42
N PRO A 132 12.65 -0.05 24.88
CA PRO A 132 13.40 1.20 24.87
C PRO A 132 14.63 0.97 25.73
N VAL A 133 15.79 0.95 25.10
CA VAL A 133 17.07 0.97 25.81
C VAL A 133 17.05 2.22 26.70
N PRO A 134 17.14 2.09 28.03
CA PRO A 134 17.20 3.24 28.93
C PRO A 134 18.46 4.08 28.72
#